data_AF-R4G7W9-F1
#
_entry.id   AF-R4G7W9-F1
#
_cell.length_a   1.000
_cell.length_b   1.000
_cell.length_c   1.000
_cell.angle_alpha   90.00
_cell.angle_beta   90.00
_cell.angle_gamma   90.00
#
_symmetry.space_group_name_H-M   'P 1'
#
loop_
_entity.id
_entity.type
_entity.pdbx_description
1 polymer ?
#
loop_
_entity_poly.entity_id
_entity_poly.type
_entity_poly.pdbx_seq_one_letter_code
_entity_poly.pdbx_strand_id
1 'polypeptide(L)'
;METEIRFQLSLRKLSLVTVLLPLVALVVCFVSAYTFQQNEIHETHCRVYNVIPSISAITGISPERYIWRISIALHVGPRILIASLYYYYYLSLAHNVFPANKFPDLPQLISFLYWLNIIEISALMGVTYISNQDNYPIHEKIFITFMVSSLVYMLISIIVYHWTHPSMSSVQRLSYRIKATFFITSLICTVGLIIFFMKHRLYCHDLAFSWFALCEYIIASANMGFHVTVFLDFPDNYLLIMKKTLTIDAAAAKNE
;
A
#
# COMPACT_ATOMS: atom_id res chain seq x y z
N MET A 1 -12.30 -33.07 20.09
CA MET A 1 -12.08 -31.62 19.92
C MET A 1 -12.74 -31.20 18.62
N GLU A 2 -13.92 -30.59 18.70
CA GLU A 2 -14.64 -30.11 17.50
C GLU A 2 -14.38 -28.60 17.31
N THR A 3 -13.87 -28.26 16.14
CA THR A 3 -13.64 -26.86 15.74
C THR A 3 -14.70 -26.50 14.71
N GLU A 4 -15.66 -25.64 15.08
CA GLU A 4 -16.72 -25.17 14.18
C GLU A 4 -16.22 -23.91 13.44
N ILE A 5 -16.12 -23.97 12.11
CA ILE A 5 -15.79 -22.81 11.27
C ILE A 5 -17.07 -21.98 11.06
N ARG A 6 -17.07 -20.72 11.48
CA ARG A 6 -18.24 -19.82 11.36
C ARG A 6 -18.16 -18.85 10.18
N PHE A 7 -16.94 -18.50 9.77
CA PHE A 7 -16.71 -17.57 8.67
C PHE A 7 -15.37 -17.87 8.00
N GLN A 8 -15.38 -17.87 6.67
CA GLN A 8 -14.21 -18.10 5.83
C GLN A 8 -14.11 -17.02 4.76
N LEU A 9 -13.00 -16.28 4.75
CA LEU A 9 -12.72 -15.26 3.75
C LEU A 9 -11.42 -15.57 3.02
N SER A 10 -11.48 -15.62 1.69
CA SER A 10 -10.29 -15.78 0.85
C SER A 10 -9.44 -14.52 0.88
N LEU A 11 -8.17 -14.66 1.25
CA LEU A 11 -7.22 -13.53 1.26
C LEU A 11 -7.00 -12.93 -0.12
N ARG A 12 -7.07 -13.76 -1.16
CA ARG A 12 -7.00 -13.32 -2.55
C ARG A 12 -8.14 -12.37 -2.91
N LYS A 13 -9.39 -12.74 -2.56
CA LYS A 13 -10.56 -11.88 -2.81
C LYS A 13 -10.47 -10.59 -2.01
N LEU A 14 -10.09 -10.68 -0.74
CA LEU A 14 -9.91 -9.50 0.12
C LEU A 14 -8.88 -8.53 -0.48
N SER A 15 -7.73 -9.04 -0.91
CA SER A 15 -6.64 -8.21 -1.46
C SER A 15 -7.02 -7.55 -2.79
N LEU A 16 -7.73 -8.27 -3.66
CA LEU A 16 -8.23 -7.73 -4.92
C LEU A 16 -9.24 -6.60 -4.69
N VAL A 17 -10.26 -6.83 -3.84
CA VAL A 17 -11.25 -5.79 -3.51
C VAL A 17 -10.57 -4.58 -2.89
N THR A 18 -9.64 -4.82 -1.97
CA THR A 18 -8.88 -3.76 -1.29
C THR A 18 -8.18 -2.84 -2.28
N VAL A 19 -7.58 -3.37 -3.35
CA VAL A 19 -6.85 -2.55 -4.32
C VAL A 19 -7.75 -1.97 -5.42
N LEU A 20 -8.80 -2.68 -5.82
CA LEU A 20 -9.75 -2.19 -6.80
C LEU A 20 -10.52 -0.96 -6.29
N LEU A 21 -10.79 -0.86 -4.98
CA LEU A 21 -11.47 0.28 -4.37
C LEU A 21 -10.77 1.63 -4.70
N PRO A 22 -9.52 1.88 -4.28
CA PRO A 22 -8.83 3.13 -4.59
C PRO A 22 -8.56 3.30 -6.08
N LEU A 23 -8.33 2.22 -6.85
CA LEU A 23 -8.13 2.34 -8.29
C LEU A 23 -9.39 2.87 -9.01
N VAL A 24 -10.55 2.29 -8.70
CA VAL A 24 -11.84 2.73 -9.27
C VAL A 24 -12.17 4.14 -8.80
N ALA A 25 -11.98 4.42 -7.50
CA ALA A 25 -12.20 5.76 -6.98
C ALA A 25 -11.32 6.80 -7.67
N LEU A 26 -10.03 6.50 -7.91
CA LEU A 26 -9.11 7.40 -8.60
C LEU A 26 -9.56 7.68 -10.04
N VAL A 27 -9.98 6.66 -10.78
CA VAL A 27 -10.50 6.82 -12.15
C VAL A 27 -11.77 7.67 -12.15
N VAL A 28 -12.70 7.42 -11.23
CA VAL A 28 -13.93 8.22 -11.08
C VAL A 28 -13.59 9.67 -10.76
N CYS A 29 -12.68 9.92 -9.82
CA CYS A 29 -12.25 11.27 -9.46
C CYS A 29 -11.60 11.97 -10.66
N PHE A 30 -10.73 11.28 -11.38
CA PHE A 30 -10.06 11.84 -12.56
C PHE A 30 -11.07 12.23 -13.64
N VAL A 31 -11.95 11.31 -14.05
CA VAL A 31 -12.92 11.54 -15.14
C VAL A 31 -13.91 12.64 -14.76
N SER A 32 -14.45 12.60 -13.53
CA SER A 32 -15.41 13.59 -13.05
C SER A 32 -14.78 14.98 -12.98
N ALA A 33 -13.67 15.11 -12.26
CA ALA A 33 -13.00 16.39 -12.09
C ALA A 33 -12.51 16.97 -13.43
N TYR A 34 -11.97 16.14 -14.32
CA TYR A 34 -11.52 16.56 -15.64
C TYR A 34 -12.67 17.01 -16.56
N THR A 35 -13.88 16.50 -16.36
CA THR A 35 -15.05 16.89 -17.17
C THR A 35 -15.71 18.15 -16.63
N PHE A 36 -15.84 18.26 -15.31
CA PHE A 36 -16.69 19.27 -14.69
C PHE A 36 -15.91 20.41 -14.01
N GLN A 37 -14.63 20.22 -13.66
CA GLN A 37 -13.88 21.12 -12.78
C GLN A 37 -12.45 21.40 -13.28
N GLN A 38 -12.28 21.56 -14.60
CA GLN A 38 -10.96 21.76 -15.21
C GLN A 38 -10.17 22.96 -14.66
N ASN A 39 -10.86 24.05 -14.32
CA ASN A 39 -10.21 25.25 -13.80
C ASN A 39 -9.56 25.00 -12.43
N GLU A 40 -10.23 24.24 -11.55
CA GLU A 40 -9.76 23.98 -10.19
C GLU A 40 -8.59 22.98 -10.18
N ILE A 41 -8.64 21.95 -11.01
CA ILE A 41 -7.61 20.88 -10.99
C ILE A 41 -6.30 21.24 -11.69
N HIS A 42 -6.33 22.25 -12.56
CA HIS A 42 -5.12 22.75 -13.23
C HIS A 42 -4.57 24.02 -12.55
N GLU A 43 -5.24 24.53 -11.51
CA GLU A 43 -4.76 25.69 -10.78
C GLU A 43 -3.48 25.34 -10.02
N THR A 44 -2.38 25.99 -10.42
CA THR A 44 -1.06 25.85 -9.82
C THR A 44 -0.49 27.22 -9.51
N HIS A 45 0.49 27.28 -8.60
CA HIS A 45 1.17 28.52 -8.23
C HIS A 45 1.67 29.32 -9.45
N CYS A 46 2.26 28.64 -10.44
CA CYS A 46 2.83 29.29 -11.61
C CYS A 46 1.78 29.68 -12.67
N ARG A 47 0.54 29.14 -12.61
CA ARG A 47 -0.53 29.38 -13.60
C ARG A 47 -0.10 29.17 -15.06
N VAL A 48 0.74 28.17 -15.28
CA VAL A 48 1.26 27.78 -16.61
C VAL A 48 0.46 26.63 -17.21
N TYR A 49 0.63 26.41 -18.52
CA TYR A 49 -0.16 25.42 -19.24
C TYR A 49 0.13 24.00 -18.75
N ASN A 50 -0.92 23.26 -18.38
CA ASN A 50 -0.88 21.89 -17.90
C ASN A 50 -2.09 21.10 -18.43
N VAL A 51 -1.91 19.81 -18.62
CA VAL A 51 -2.92 18.89 -19.16
C VAL A 51 -3.26 17.76 -18.19
N ILE A 52 -2.29 17.33 -17.38
CA ILE A 52 -2.47 16.25 -16.42
C ILE A 52 -2.49 16.85 -15.01
N PRO A 53 -3.63 16.83 -14.29
CA PRO A 53 -3.72 17.29 -12.92
C PRO A 53 -3.12 16.25 -11.96
N SER A 54 -2.55 16.69 -10.83
CA SER A 54 -2.06 15.78 -9.79
C SER A 54 -3.18 14.98 -9.13
N ILE A 55 -2.85 13.84 -8.53
CA ILE A 55 -3.81 13.02 -7.74
C ILE A 55 -4.40 13.87 -6.63
N SER A 56 -3.57 14.62 -5.92
CA SER A 56 -3.99 15.54 -4.85
C SER A 56 -4.97 16.61 -5.33
N ALA A 57 -4.87 17.08 -6.58
CA ALA A 57 -5.80 18.07 -7.14
C ALA A 57 -7.18 17.45 -7.39
N ILE A 58 -7.24 16.31 -8.08
CA ILE A 58 -8.52 15.64 -8.43
C ILE A 58 -9.20 14.98 -7.21
N THR A 59 -8.44 14.59 -6.18
CA THR A 59 -9.00 14.02 -4.94
C THR A 59 -9.19 15.07 -3.85
N GLY A 60 -8.73 16.30 -4.09
CA GLY A 60 -8.78 17.41 -3.15
C GLY A 60 -10.02 18.29 -3.30
N ILE A 61 -10.83 18.13 -4.35
CA ILE A 61 -12.00 18.96 -4.64
C ILE A 61 -13.32 18.21 -4.39
N SER A 62 -14.42 18.94 -4.17
CA SER A 62 -15.73 18.33 -3.94
C SER A 62 -16.49 18.17 -5.26
N PRO A 63 -17.21 17.05 -5.49
CA PRO A 63 -17.50 15.95 -4.55
C PRO A 63 -16.46 14.81 -4.46
N GLU A 64 -15.45 14.78 -5.33
CA GLU A 64 -14.44 13.71 -5.48
C GLU A 64 -13.72 13.39 -4.17
N ARG A 65 -13.46 14.42 -3.36
CA ARG A 65 -12.84 14.31 -2.04
C ARG A 65 -13.58 13.32 -1.14
N TYR A 66 -14.91 13.28 -1.19
CA TYR A 66 -15.70 12.35 -0.38
C TYR A 66 -15.58 10.92 -0.91
N ILE A 67 -15.61 10.74 -2.23
CA ILE A 67 -15.44 9.44 -2.89
C ILE A 67 -14.06 8.86 -2.52
N TRP A 68 -13.01 9.68 -2.65
CA TRP A 68 -11.65 9.28 -2.32
C TRP A 68 -11.49 8.92 -0.83
N ARG A 69 -11.97 9.77 0.09
CA ARG A 69 -11.89 9.53 1.53
C ARG A 69 -12.61 8.25 1.96
N ILE A 70 -13.81 8.00 1.46
CA ILE A 70 -14.56 6.77 1.77
C ILE A 70 -13.80 5.54 1.25
N SER A 71 -13.28 5.62 0.02
CA SER A 71 -12.49 4.54 -0.56
C SER A 71 -11.25 4.21 0.28
N ILE A 72 -10.49 5.24 0.69
CA ILE A 72 -9.29 5.03 1.53
C ILE A 72 -9.66 4.53 2.92
N ALA A 73 -10.75 5.01 3.54
CA ALA A 73 -11.22 4.48 4.82
C ALA A 73 -11.51 2.97 4.77
N LEU A 74 -12.19 2.52 3.69
CA LEU A 74 -12.46 1.09 3.47
C LEU A 74 -11.20 0.29 3.12
N HIS A 75 -10.20 0.92 2.50
CA HIS A 75 -8.92 0.32 2.12
C HIS A 75 -8.00 0.07 3.33
N VAL A 76 -7.98 0.96 4.33
CA VAL A 76 -7.03 0.92 5.46
C VAL A 76 -7.13 -0.37 6.28
N GLY A 77 -8.35 -0.79 6.65
CA GLY A 77 -8.55 -1.98 7.50
C GLY A 77 -7.93 -3.26 6.91
N PRO A 78 -8.30 -3.65 5.68
CA PRO A 78 -7.69 -4.79 5.00
C PRO A 78 -6.17 -4.69 4.82
N ARG A 79 -5.63 -3.48 4.59
CA ARG A 79 -4.18 -3.26 4.45
C ARG A 79 -3.42 -3.53 5.74
N ILE A 80 -3.96 -3.08 6.88
CA ILE A 80 -3.38 -3.37 8.20
C ILE A 80 -3.40 -4.88 8.45
N LEU A 81 -4.51 -5.55 8.14
CA LEU A 81 -4.61 -7.01 8.28
C LEU A 81 -3.57 -7.75 7.42
N ILE A 82 -3.41 -7.36 6.16
CA ILE A 82 -2.41 -7.92 5.24
C ILE A 82 -0.99 -7.66 5.76
N ALA A 83 -0.72 -6.48 6.32
CA ALA A 83 0.58 -6.16 6.92
C ALA A 83 0.89 -7.12 8.09
N SER A 84 -0.07 -7.35 8.97
CA SER A 84 0.08 -8.31 10.08
C SER A 84 0.27 -9.74 9.58
N LEU A 85 -0.43 -10.16 8.53
CA LEU A 85 -0.27 -11.49 7.93
C LEU A 85 1.14 -11.72 7.39
N TYR A 86 1.70 -10.74 6.65
CA TYR A 86 3.09 -10.82 6.20
C TYR A 86 4.08 -10.87 7.36
N TYR A 87 3.85 -10.09 8.42
CA TYR A 87 4.70 -10.09 9.60
C TYR A 87 4.80 -11.48 10.23
N TYR A 88 3.66 -12.11 10.53
CA TYR A 88 3.65 -13.45 11.11
C TYR A 88 4.16 -14.52 10.15
N TYR A 89 3.85 -14.39 8.84
CA TYR A 89 4.35 -15.30 7.82
C TYR A 89 5.88 -15.29 7.74
N TYR A 90 6.50 -14.12 7.64
CA TYR A 90 7.96 -14.03 7.57
C TYR A 90 8.63 -14.46 8.87
N LEU A 91 8.04 -14.19 10.04
CA LEU A 91 8.56 -14.72 11.31
C LEU A 91 8.53 -16.24 11.36
N SER A 92 7.43 -16.85 10.89
CA SER A 92 7.30 -18.31 10.82
C SER A 92 8.35 -18.92 9.88
N LEU A 93 8.56 -18.31 8.71
CA LEU A 93 9.61 -18.74 7.79
C LEU A 93 11.02 -18.57 8.39
N ALA A 94 11.28 -17.44 9.05
CA ALA A 94 12.57 -17.19 9.67
C ALA A 94 12.93 -18.26 10.71
N HIS A 95 11.95 -18.69 11.52
CA HIS A 95 12.13 -19.75 12.51
C HIS A 95 12.34 -21.14 11.88
N ASN A 96 11.65 -21.44 10.78
CA ASN A 96 11.64 -22.78 10.17
C ASN A 96 12.78 -23.01 9.16
N VAL A 97 13.25 -21.96 8.48
CA VAL A 97 14.20 -22.06 7.36
C VAL A 97 15.65 -21.86 7.82
N PHE A 98 15.88 -21.13 8.91
CA PHE A 98 17.23 -20.78 9.34
C PHE A 98 17.58 -21.36 10.72
N PRO A 99 18.71 -22.05 10.87
CA PRO A 99 19.33 -22.15 12.18
C PRO A 99 19.62 -20.73 12.68
N ALA A 100 19.30 -20.44 13.94
CA ALA A 100 19.31 -19.11 14.56
C ALA A 100 20.58 -18.26 14.32
N ASN A 101 21.68 -18.90 13.89
CA ASN A 101 23.01 -18.31 13.77
C ASN A 101 23.30 -17.69 12.39
N LYS A 102 22.48 -17.89 11.34
CA LYS A 102 22.83 -17.42 9.99
C LYS A 102 22.41 -15.97 9.70
N PHE A 103 21.32 -15.49 10.33
CA PHE A 103 20.79 -14.13 10.20
C PHE A 103 20.15 -13.66 11.53
N PRO A 104 20.95 -13.30 12.54
CA PRO A 104 20.42 -12.93 13.87
C PRO A 104 19.49 -11.70 13.82
N ASP A 105 19.70 -10.81 12.86
CA ASP A 105 18.95 -9.54 12.74
C ASP A 105 17.66 -9.64 11.93
N LEU A 106 17.37 -10.81 11.31
CA LEU A 106 16.20 -10.99 10.44
C LEU A 106 14.86 -10.71 11.16
N PRO A 107 14.61 -11.16 12.40
CA PRO A 107 13.38 -10.82 13.12
C PRO A 107 13.21 -9.31 13.36
N GLN A 108 14.31 -8.59 13.63
CA GLN A 108 14.28 -7.14 13.80
C GLN A 108 13.95 -6.44 12.49
N LEU A 109 14.54 -6.90 11.37
CA LEU A 109 14.25 -6.40 10.03
C LEU A 109 12.78 -6.65 9.63
N ILE A 110 12.21 -7.80 9.99
CA ILE A 110 10.80 -8.13 9.76
C ILE A 110 9.88 -7.20 10.59
N SER A 111 10.23 -6.92 11.84
CA SER A 111 9.50 -5.95 12.68
C SER A 111 9.58 -4.54 12.11
N PHE A 112 10.76 -4.11 11.67
CA PHE A 112 10.94 -2.83 11.01
C PHE A 112 10.11 -2.72 9.72
N LEU A 113 10.09 -3.78 8.89
CA LEU A 113 9.27 -3.86 7.69
C LEU A 113 7.77 -3.72 8.00
N TYR A 114 7.29 -4.35 9.07
CA TYR A 114 5.90 -4.21 9.51
C TYR A 114 5.57 -2.75 9.86
N TRP A 115 6.39 -2.11 10.69
CA TRP A 115 6.17 -0.71 11.09
C TRP A 115 6.28 0.26 9.93
N LEU A 116 7.18 0.02 8.97
CA LEU A 116 7.22 0.81 7.72
C LEU A 116 5.92 0.74 6.94
N ASN A 117 5.30 -0.44 6.85
CA ASN A 117 4.00 -0.59 6.20
C ASN A 117 2.89 0.15 6.95
N ILE A 118 2.90 0.10 8.29
CA ILE A 118 1.95 0.88 9.10
C ILE A 118 2.12 2.38 8.86
N ILE A 119 3.37 2.88 8.84
CA ILE A 119 3.67 4.28 8.53
C ILE A 119 3.20 4.65 7.12
N GLU A 120 3.45 3.81 6.12
CA GLU A 120 2.97 4.00 4.75
C GLU A 120 1.43 4.14 4.71
N ILE A 121 0.71 3.23 5.37
CA ILE A 121 -0.76 3.24 5.43
C ILE A 121 -1.26 4.50 6.16
N SER A 122 -0.63 4.87 7.28
CA SER A 122 -0.98 6.08 8.03
C SER A 122 -0.71 7.36 7.22
N ALA A 123 0.39 7.41 6.47
CA ALA A 123 0.71 8.55 5.61
C ALA A 123 -0.25 8.65 4.42
N LEU A 124 -0.65 7.52 3.82
CA LEU A 124 -1.70 7.48 2.78
C LEU A 124 -3.04 8.01 3.30
N MET A 125 -3.42 7.65 4.53
CA MET A 125 -4.60 8.23 5.17
C MET A 125 -4.39 9.74 5.42
N GLY A 126 -3.23 10.15 5.94
CA GLY A 126 -2.92 11.56 6.19
C GLY A 126 -3.04 12.43 4.94
N VAL A 127 -2.43 12.03 3.82
CA VAL A 127 -2.47 12.78 2.55
C VAL A 127 -3.88 12.83 1.94
N THR A 128 -4.75 11.88 2.30
CA THR A 128 -6.16 11.82 1.88
C THR A 128 -7.06 12.75 2.69
N TYR A 129 -6.83 12.87 3.99
CA TYR A 129 -7.68 13.67 4.88
C TYR A 129 -7.21 15.11 5.01
N ILE A 130 -5.91 15.38 4.93
CA ILE A 130 -5.35 16.72 4.90
C ILE A 130 -5.08 17.07 3.43
N SER A 131 -6.03 17.76 2.79
CA SER A 131 -5.90 18.14 1.38
C SER A 131 -4.80 19.19 1.19
N ASN A 132 -4.22 19.25 0.00
CA ASN A 132 -3.34 20.34 -0.42
C ASN A 132 -4.05 21.71 -0.37
N GLN A 133 -5.37 21.72 -0.58
CA GLN A 133 -6.24 22.90 -0.43
C GLN A 133 -6.44 23.31 1.02
N ASP A 134 -6.41 22.36 1.96
CA ASP A 134 -6.65 22.63 3.38
C ASP A 134 -5.35 23.14 4.05
N ASN A 135 -4.22 22.48 3.80
CA ASN A 135 -2.91 22.89 4.32
C ASN A 135 -1.76 22.30 3.48
N TYR A 136 -1.31 23.05 2.47
CA TYR A 136 -0.24 22.62 1.57
C TYR A 136 1.06 22.20 2.30
N PRO A 137 1.64 22.99 3.24
CA PRO A 137 2.90 22.62 3.90
C PRO A 137 2.85 21.30 4.67
N ILE A 138 1.72 21.00 5.32
CA ILE A 138 1.55 19.73 6.04
C ILE A 138 1.33 18.58 5.04
N HIS A 139 0.47 18.80 4.04
CA HIS A 139 0.22 17.82 2.98
C HIS A 139 1.51 17.38 2.28
N GLU A 140 2.37 18.34 1.89
CA GLU A 140 3.67 18.08 1.25
C GLU A 140 4.57 17.18 2.12
N LYS A 141 4.66 17.45 3.42
CA LYS A 141 5.45 16.63 4.37
C LYS A 141 4.89 15.22 4.54
N ILE A 142 3.57 15.07 4.58
CA ILE A 142 2.92 13.76 4.68
C ILE A 142 3.12 12.97 3.38
N PHE A 143 3.01 13.62 2.23
CA PHE A 143 3.29 13.01 0.92
C PHE A 143 4.73 12.52 0.83
N ILE A 144 5.72 13.32 1.27
CA ILE A 144 7.12 12.89 1.35
C ILE A 144 7.28 11.68 2.28
N THR A 145 6.60 11.69 3.43
CA THR A 145 6.62 10.56 4.38
C THR A 145 6.07 9.29 3.75
N PHE A 146 4.95 9.38 3.01
CA PHE A 146 4.38 8.27 2.24
C PHE A 146 5.37 7.74 1.20
N MET A 147 5.97 8.64 0.41
CA MET A 147 6.94 8.27 -0.63
C MET A 147 8.16 7.55 -0.07
N VAL A 148 8.79 8.09 0.98
CA VAL A 148 9.98 7.50 1.59
C VAL A 148 9.64 6.16 2.25
N SER A 149 8.59 6.11 3.07
CA SER A 149 8.19 4.87 3.74
C SER A 149 7.84 3.77 2.74
N SER A 150 7.14 4.09 1.65
CA SER A 150 6.78 3.12 0.61
C SER A 150 7.99 2.58 -0.13
N LEU A 151 8.93 3.43 -0.57
CA LEU A 151 10.14 2.99 -1.27
C LEU A 151 11.03 2.11 -0.38
N VAL A 152 11.22 2.51 0.89
CA VAL A 152 12.00 1.72 1.85
C VAL A 152 11.28 0.40 2.15
N TYR A 153 9.95 0.41 2.32
CA TYR A 153 9.14 -0.79 2.47
C TYR A 153 9.32 -1.76 1.29
N MET A 154 9.20 -1.27 0.05
CA MET A 154 9.37 -2.09 -1.15
C MET A 154 10.76 -2.74 -1.20
N LEU A 155 11.81 -1.96 -0.95
CA LEU A 155 13.19 -2.43 -0.93
C LEU A 155 13.40 -3.53 0.13
N ILE A 156 13.01 -3.25 1.38
CA ILE A 156 13.20 -4.20 2.48
C ILE A 156 12.32 -5.44 2.28
N SER A 157 11.12 -5.29 1.75
CA SER A 157 10.24 -6.41 1.41
C SER A 157 10.90 -7.34 0.38
N ILE A 158 11.56 -6.80 -0.64
CA ILE A 158 12.32 -7.59 -1.63
C ILE A 158 13.50 -8.33 -0.97
N ILE A 159 14.25 -7.65 -0.09
CA ILE A 159 15.39 -8.25 0.64
C ILE A 159 14.91 -9.39 1.55
N VAL A 160 13.89 -9.12 2.39
CA VAL A 160 13.29 -10.12 3.29
C VAL A 160 12.72 -11.28 2.49
N TYR A 161 12.07 -11.03 1.35
CA TYR A 161 11.53 -12.08 0.49
C TYR A 161 12.65 -12.98 -0.05
N HIS A 162 13.75 -12.40 -0.53
CA HIS A 162 14.89 -13.16 -1.03
C HIS A 162 15.54 -14.01 0.08
N TRP A 163 15.74 -13.43 1.26
CA TRP A 163 16.34 -14.16 2.38
C TRP A 163 15.42 -15.26 2.91
N THR A 164 14.12 -15.03 3.01
CA THR A 164 13.17 -16.06 3.49
C THR A 164 12.92 -17.18 2.48
N HIS A 165 13.30 -17.00 1.20
CA HIS A 165 13.09 -17.97 0.12
C HIS A 165 14.38 -18.28 -0.64
N PRO A 166 15.34 -19.01 -0.05
CA PRO A 166 16.61 -19.35 -0.72
C PRO A 166 16.42 -20.22 -1.97
N SER A 167 15.35 -21.04 -2.00
CA SER A 167 14.92 -21.80 -3.19
C SER A 167 13.47 -21.42 -3.52
N MET A 168 13.29 -20.66 -4.59
CA MET A 168 11.98 -20.16 -5.01
C MET A 168 11.31 -21.09 -6.04
N SER A 169 10.02 -21.35 -5.85
CA SER A 169 9.15 -21.91 -6.87
C SER A 169 8.97 -20.95 -8.07
N SER A 170 8.38 -21.43 -9.17
CA SER A 170 8.07 -20.59 -10.34
C SER A 170 7.16 -19.41 -9.98
N VAL A 171 6.15 -19.63 -9.12
CA VAL A 171 5.21 -18.61 -8.65
C VAL A 171 5.90 -17.59 -7.74
N GLN A 172 6.75 -18.04 -6.81
CA GLN A 172 7.52 -17.16 -5.93
C GLN A 172 8.52 -16.30 -6.72
N ARG A 173 9.17 -16.89 -7.73
CA ARG A 173 10.07 -16.15 -8.61
C ARG A 173 9.33 -15.10 -9.44
N LEU A 174 8.10 -15.39 -9.87
CA LEU A 174 7.24 -14.42 -10.54
C LEU A 174 6.89 -13.26 -9.60
N SER A 175 6.43 -13.56 -8.37
CA SER A 175 6.15 -12.54 -7.34
C SER A 175 7.36 -11.64 -7.08
N TYR A 176 8.53 -12.25 -6.88
CA TYR A 176 9.80 -11.52 -6.68
C TYR A 176 10.12 -10.58 -7.84
N ARG A 177 9.99 -11.04 -9.10
CA ARG A 177 10.25 -10.21 -10.29
C ARG A 177 9.26 -9.04 -10.41
N ILE A 178 7.99 -9.28 -10.11
CA ILE A 178 6.96 -8.23 -10.14
C ILE A 178 7.26 -7.17 -9.07
N LYS A 179 7.57 -7.59 -7.84
CA LYS A 179 7.98 -6.68 -6.75
C LYS A 179 9.17 -5.81 -7.15
N ALA A 180 10.22 -6.43 -7.70
CA ALA A 180 11.41 -5.72 -8.17
C ALA A 180 11.09 -4.73 -9.30
N THR A 181 10.23 -5.11 -10.24
CA THR A 181 9.80 -4.24 -11.35
C THR A 181 9.07 -3.01 -10.83
N PHE A 182 8.12 -3.17 -9.90
CA PHE A 182 7.41 -2.04 -9.30
C PHE A 182 8.33 -1.15 -8.46
N PHE A 183 9.26 -1.73 -7.71
CA PHE A 183 10.26 -0.95 -6.97
C PHE A 183 11.13 -0.08 -7.90
N ILE A 184 11.70 -0.66 -8.96
CA ILE A 184 12.53 0.06 -9.93
C ILE A 184 11.72 1.15 -10.63
N THR A 185 10.47 0.84 -11.03
CA THR A 185 9.56 1.81 -11.66
C THR A 185 9.27 2.99 -10.74
N SER A 186 8.92 2.71 -9.47
CA SER A 186 8.68 3.74 -8.46
C SER A 186 9.93 4.58 -8.21
N LEU A 187 11.12 3.99 -8.20
CA LEU A 187 12.38 4.71 -7.99
C LEU A 187 12.68 5.68 -9.15
N ILE A 188 12.57 5.21 -10.39
CA ILE A 188 12.78 6.04 -11.59
C ILE A 188 11.76 7.18 -11.62
N CYS A 189 10.48 6.88 -11.38
CA CYS A 189 9.43 7.89 -11.36
C CYS A 189 9.59 8.87 -10.20
N THR A 190 10.15 8.45 -9.06
CA THR A 190 10.45 9.36 -7.94
C THR A 190 11.50 10.39 -8.32
N VAL A 191 12.55 9.97 -9.03
CA VAL A 191 13.57 10.91 -9.56
C VAL A 191 12.93 11.89 -10.55
N GLY A 192 12.11 11.38 -11.48
CA GLY A 192 11.36 12.22 -12.42
C GLY A 192 10.45 13.23 -11.71
N LEU A 193 9.67 12.76 -10.73
CA LEU A 193 8.78 13.57 -9.90
C LEU A 193 9.54 14.74 -9.25
N ILE A 194 10.69 14.49 -8.62
CA ILE A 194 11.51 15.55 -7.99
C ILE A 194 11.99 16.55 -9.03
N ILE A 195 12.52 16.09 -10.17
CA ILE A 195 13.03 16.97 -11.23
C ILE A 195 11.91 17.87 -11.78
N PHE A 196 10.76 17.30 -12.13
CA PHE A 196 9.65 18.04 -12.71
C PHE A 196 8.97 18.97 -11.71
N PHE A 197 8.89 18.57 -10.43
CA PHE A 197 8.42 19.44 -9.36
C PHE A 197 9.31 20.67 -9.18
N MET A 198 10.63 20.48 -9.13
CA MET A 198 11.59 21.58 -9.03
C MET A 198 11.55 22.47 -10.27
N LYS A 199 11.43 21.88 -11.46
CA LYS A 199 11.28 22.62 -12.71
C LYS A 199 10.04 23.52 -12.72
N HIS A 200 8.91 23.00 -12.23
CA HIS A 200 7.69 23.77 -12.08
C HIS A 200 7.87 24.89 -11.04
N ARG A 201 8.38 24.59 -9.85
CA ARG A 201 8.42 25.55 -8.74
C ARG A 201 9.46 26.67 -8.93
N LEU A 202 10.61 26.37 -9.52
CA LEU A 202 11.70 27.33 -9.69
C LEU A 202 11.65 28.10 -11.00
N TYR A 203 11.22 27.45 -12.09
CA TYR A 203 11.29 28.03 -13.43
C TYR A 203 9.93 28.21 -14.09
N CYS A 204 8.85 27.70 -13.50
CA CYS A 204 7.50 27.77 -14.08
C CYS A 204 7.45 27.32 -15.55
N HIS A 205 8.10 26.22 -15.91
CA HIS A 205 8.01 25.71 -17.28
C HIS A 205 6.63 25.09 -17.56
N ASP A 206 6.12 25.32 -18.77
CA ASP A 206 4.92 24.65 -19.27
C ASP A 206 5.05 23.12 -19.19
N LEU A 207 3.93 22.46 -18.88
CA LEU A 207 3.78 21.02 -18.73
C LEU A 207 4.64 20.38 -17.63
N ALA A 208 5.51 21.11 -16.94
CA ALA A 208 6.36 20.55 -15.89
C ALA A 208 5.50 19.91 -14.77
N PHE A 209 4.39 20.54 -14.40
CA PHE A 209 3.48 19.96 -13.41
C PHE A 209 2.72 18.75 -13.94
N SER A 210 2.43 18.70 -15.26
CA SER A 210 1.83 17.52 -15.89
C SER A 210 2.75 16.31 -15.88
N TRP A 211 4.05 16.51 -16.11
CA TRP A 211 5.04 15.43 -15.99
C TRP A 211 5.25 14.97 -14.56
N PHE A 212 5.23 15.90 -13.60
CA PHE A 212 5.18 15.59 -12.17
C PHE A 212 3.97 14.70 -11.84
N ALA A 213 2.78 15.11 -12.26
CA ALA A 213 1.54 14.37 -12.03
C ALA A 213 1.58 12.98 -12.68
N LEU A 214 2.10 12.85 -13.91
CA LEU A 214 2.27 11.55 -14.56
C LEU A 214 3.14 10.60 -13.73
N CYS A 215 4.28 11.06 -13.21
CA CYS A 215 5.12 10.27 -12.33
C CYS A 215 4.36 9.85 -11.05
N GLU A 216 3.57 10.76 -10.47
CA GLU A 216 2.72 10.49 -9.31
C GLU A 216 1.71 9.35 -9.60
N TYR A 217 1.01 9.37 -10.74
CA TYR A 217 0.09 8.28 -11.13
C TYR A 217 0.81 6.94 -11.32
N ILE A 218 1.99 6.94 -11.94
CA ILE A 218 2.77 5.71 -12.14
C ILE A 218 3.21 5.14 -10.79
N ILE A 219 3.69 5.98 -9.88
CA ILE A 219 4.08 5.57 -8.52
C ILE A 219 2.88 5.00 -7.76
N ALA A 220 1.73 5.69 -7.77
CA ALA A 220 0.52 5.23 -7.10
C ALA A 220 0.08 3.86 -7.64
N SER A 221 0.10 3.69 -8.96
CA SER A 221 -0.22 2.42 -9.64
C SER A 221 0.78 1.32 -9.29
N ALA A 222 2.08 1.63 -9.24
CA ALA A 222 3.12 0.69 -8.86
C ALA A 222 3.02 0.29 -7.39
N ASN A 223 2.67 1.21 -6.49
CA ASN A 223 2.38 0.91 -5.08
C ASN A 223 1.20 -0.07 -4.95
N MET A 224 0.08 0.22 -5.62
CA MET A 224 -1.07 -0.67 -5.66
C MET A 224 -0.66 -2.05 -6.19
N GLY A 225 0.02 -2.10 -7.34
CA GLY A 225 0.49 -3.34 -7.96
C GLY A 225 1.45 -4.14 -7.08
N PHE A 226 2.34 -3.48 -6.35
CA PHE A 226 3.26 -4.12 -5.41
C PHE A 226 2.49 -4.83 -4.29
N HIS A 227 1.49 -4.17 -3.70
CA HIS A 227 0.71 -4.77 -2.61
C HIS A 227 -0.27 -5.84 -3.09
N VAL A 228 -0.67 -5.80 -4.37
CA VAL A 228 -1.45 -6.87 -4.99
C VAL A 228 -0.69 -8.21 -4.99
N THR A 229 0.65 -8.24 -5.04
CA THR A 229 1.42 -9.50 -5.15
C THR A 229 1.15 -10.53 -4.03
N VAL A 230 0.48 -10.13 -2.95
CA VAL A 230 -0.19 -11.04 -1.99
C VAL A 230 -0.90 -12.22 -2.66
N PHE A 231 -1.56 -12.01 -3.81
CA PHE A 231 -2.27 -13.10 -4.49
C PHE A 231 -1.33 -14.23 -4.97
N LEU A 232 -0.07 -13.91 -5.24
CA LEU A 232 0.97 -14.88 -5.63
C LEU A 232 1.63 -15.50 -4.40
N ASP A 233 1.81 -14.71 -3.35
CA ASP A 233 2.49 -15.14 -2.13
C ASP A 233 1.60 -16.05 -1.26
N PHE A 234 0.27 -15.90 -1.36
CA PHE A 234 -0.71 -16.64 -0.56
C PHE A 234 -1.88 -17.17 -1.42
N PRO A 235 -1.64 -18.14 -2.33
CA PRO A 235 -2.65 -18.58 -3.29
C PRO A 235 -3.88 -19.26 -2.64
N ASP A 236 -3.68 -20.02 -1.57
CA ASP A 236 -4.70 -20.88 -0.95
C ASP A 236 -5.02 -20.53 0.51
N ASN A 237 -4.69 -19.32 0.95
CA ASN A 237 -4.86 -18.94 2.35
C ASN A 237 -6.25 -18.32 2.62
N TYR A 238 -6.85 -18.74 3.73
CA TYR A 238 -8.15 -18.29 4.20
C TYR A 238 -8.06 -17.69 5.60
N LEU A 239 -8.78 -16.60 5.84
CA LEU A 239 -9.08 -16.11 7.17
C LEU A 239 -10.26 -16.92 7.72
N LEU A 240 -10.03 -17.61 8.83
CA LEU A 240 -11.03 -18.47 9.48
C LEU A 240 -11.40 -17.89 10.85
N ILE A 241 -12.68 -17.68 11.09
CA ILE A 241 -13.21 -17.42 12.43
C ILE A 241 -13.76 -18.74 12.97
N MET A 242 -13.12 -19.26 14.01
CA MET A 242 -13.45 -20.55 14.61
C MET A 242 -14.05 -20.35 16.00
N LYS A 243 -15.13 -21.09 16.30
CA LYS A 243 -15.64 -21.19 17.67
C LYS A 243 -14.94 -22.34 18.37
N LYS A 244 -14.26 -22.04 19.48
CA LYS A 244 -13.69 -23.07 20.35
C LYS A 244 -14.77 -23.54 21.33
N THR A 245 -15.30 -24.74 21.13
CA THR A 245 -16.14 -25.40 22.13
C THR A 245 -15.23 -26.17 23.09
N LEU A 246 -15.11 -25.68 24.33
CA LEU A 246 -14.47 -26.42 25.40
C LEU A 246 -15.47 -27.46 25.91
N THR A 247 -15.32 -28.72 25.50
CA THR A 247 -15.93 -29.85 26.21
C THR A 247 -15.16 -30.01 27.51
N ILE A 248 -15.70 -29.47 28.61
CA ILE A 248 -15.25 -29.84 29.95
C ILE A 248 -15.79 -31.25 30.17
N ASP A 249 -14.92 -32.26 30.11
CA ASP A 249 -15.29 -33.61 30.51
C ASP A 249 -15.74 -33.55 31.97
N ALA A 250 -17.05 -33.68 32.20
CA ALA A 250 -17.68 -33.75 33.51
C ALA A 250 -17.41 -35.10 34.21
N ALA A 251 -16.15 -35.58 34.16
CA ALA A 251 -15.70 -36.81 34.81
C ALA A 251 -14.88 -36.56 36.09
N ALA A 252 -14.57 -35.31 36.43
CA ALA A 252 -13.75 -34.98 37.61
C ALA A 252 -14.53 -34.44 38.83
N ALA A 253 -15.86 -34.35 38.79
CA ALA A 253 -16.67 -33.81 39.89
C ALA A 253 -17.40 -34.88 40.74
N LYS A 254 -16.79 -36.06 40.91
CA LYS A 254 -17.37 -37.12 41.76
C LYS A 254 -16.45 -37.76 42.81
N ASN A 255 -15.22 -37.28 42.99
CA ASN A 255 -14.33 -37.74 44.05
C ASN A 255 -13.62 -36.54 44.70
N GLU A 256 -14.30 -35.84 45.60
CA GLU A 256 -13.74 -35.26 46.84
C GLU A 256 -14.88 -34.76 47.73
#